data_AF-A0A506PNX9-F1
#
_entry.id   AF-A0A506PNX9-F1
#
_cell.length_a   1.000
_cell.length_b   1.000
_cell.length_c   1.000
_cell.angle_alpha   90.00
_cell.angle_beta   90.00
_cell.angle_gamma   90.00
#
_symmetry.space_group_name_H-M   'P 1'
#
loop_
_entity.id
_entity.type
_entity.pdbx_description
1 polymer ?
#
loop_
_entity_poly.entity_id
_entity_poly.type
_entity_poly.pdbx_seq_one_letter_code
_entity_poly.pdbx_strand_id
1 'polypeptide(L)'
;MRRIAYILFFVLSVSFSQQNLKHEVYFETDKYDILSTELNRLLLFLNQLEELDIEKISIYGFTDDRGSDAYNERLSQQRADAIKAVIAENEFEESLITNVDGKGKILLRIIKESDVQKIRGLNRKVEIIVTPKIKEPEVVKTENKKPSTKDILKGDVKEGDKILIENLLFKTGYSYLLPESKKVLDEIAEVLVERKELYFTIEGHVCCTQGTRDALDRKTNKPNLSVARAKYVYDYLARKGVNPRRMRYMGMRRKFPLGGEAKYDRRVEIVINRIVPVD
;
A
#
# COMPACT_ATOMS: atom_id res chain seq x y z
N MET A 1 -42.68 40.37 -30.26
CA MET A 1 -42.26 38.96 -30.32
C MET A 1 -40.84 38.84 -29.75
N ARG A 2 -40.70 38.43 -28.48
CA ARG A 2 -39.39 38.26 -27.82
C ARG A 2 -38.88 36.85 -28.10
N ARG A 3 -37.79 36.72 -28.85
CA ARG A 3 -37.11 35.45 -29.10
C ARG A 3 -36.20 35.14 -27.90
N ILE A 4 -36.58 34.15 -27.10
CA ILE A 4 -35.73 33.59 -26.03
C ILE A 4 -34.89 32.49 -26.70
N ALA A 5 -33.58 32.73 -26.82
CA ALA A 5 -32.63 31.74 -27.29
C ALA A 5 -32.25 30.84 -26.12
N TYR A 6 -32.72 29.59 -26.15
CA TYR A 6 -32.26 28.55 -25.23
C TYR A 6 -30.89 28.06 -25.72
N ILE A 7 -29.82 28.49 -25.04
CA ILE A 7 -28.49 27.93 -25.22
C ILE A 7 -28.47 26.60 -24.47
N LEU A 8 -28.53 25.50 -25.23
CA LEU A 8 -28.36 24.14 -24.73
C LEU A 8 -26.89 23.97 -24.32
N PHE A 9 -26.58 24.13 -23.04
CA PHE A 9 -25.25 23.91 -22.49
C PHE A 9 -24.98 22.39 -22.46
N PHE A 10 -24.42 21.87 -23.57
CA PHE A 10 -23.99 20.48 -23.67
C PHE A 10 -22.74 20.32 -22.81
N VAL A 11 -22.92 19.93 -21.54
CA VAL A 11 -21.81 19.53 -20.68
C VAL A 11 -21.23 18.25 -21.27
N LEU A 12 -20.11 18.36 -21.99
CA LEU A 12 -19.25 17.22 -22.30
C LEU A 12 -18.73 16.68 -20.98
N SER A 13 -19.39 15.67 -20.44
CA SER A 13 -18.81 14.78 -19.44
C SER A 13 -17.70 14.00 -20.12
N VAL A 14 -16.47 14.53 -20.04
CA VAL A 14 -15.26 13.78 -20.40
C VAL A 14 -15.10 12.68 -19.35
N SER A 15 -15.62 11.49 -19.66
CA SER A 15 -15.36 10.29 -18.87
C SER A 15 -13.88 9.96 -18.97
N PHE A 16 -13.10 10.30 -17.95
CA PHE A 16 -11.77 9.76 -17.77
C PHE A 16 -11.89 8.27 -17.44
N SER A 17 -11.70 7.41 -18.45
CA SER A 17 -11.47 5.99 -18.20
C SER A 17 -10.09 5.84 -17.57
N GLN A 18 -10.02 5.30 -16.34
CA GLN A 18 -8.75 4.93 -15.73
C GLN A 18 -8.12 3.79 -16.55
N GLN A 19 -6.90 4.03 -17.05
CA GLN A 19 -6.13 3.05 -17.81
C GLN A 19 -5.34 2.14 -16.85
N ASN A 20 -5.18 0.87 -17.24
CA ASN A 20 -4.28 -0.05 -16.56
C ASN A 20 -2.84 0.49 -16.60
N LEU A 21 -2.14 0.41 -15.47
CA LEU A 21 -0.72 0.72 -15.40
C LEU A 21 0.09 -0.49 -15.82
N LYS A 22 1.14 -0.27 -16.62
CA LYS A 22 1.99 -1.33 -17.13
C LYS A 22 3.45 -1.06 -16.82
N HIS A 23 4.19 -2.12 -16.49
CA HIS A 23 5.64 -2.09 -16.36
C HIS A 23 6.25 -3.34 -16.99
N GLU A 24 7.43 -3.20 -17.55
CA GLU A 24 8.18 -4.30 -18.16
C GLU A 24 9.53 -4.43 -17.48
N VAL A 25 9.90 -5.68 -17.19
CA VAL A 25 11.20 -6.06 -16.62
C VAL A 25 11.92 -6.95 -17.62
N TYR A 26 13.13 -6.58 -18.03
CA TYR A 26 13.90 -7.34 -19.04
C TYR A 26 14.89 -8.31 -18.42
N PHE A 27 15.18 -9.40 -19.13
CA PHE A 27 16.05 -10.47 -18.68
C PHE A 27 17.14 -10.80 -19.69
N GLU A 28 18.27 -11.24 -19.14
CA GLU A 28 19.37 -11.78 -19.94
C GLU A 28 18.98 -13.10 -20.62
N THR A 29 19.74 -13.47 -21.64
CA THR A 29 19.56 -14.78 -22.30
C THR A 29 19.73 -15.89 -21.27
N ASP A 30 18.80 -16.84 -21.25
CA ASP A 30 18.85 -18.03 -20.41
C ASP A 30 18.80 -17.81 -18.89
N LYS A 31 18.40 -16.60 -18.45
CA LYS A 31 18.35 -16.26 -17.02
C LYS A 31 16.95 -15.84 -16.57
N TYR A 32 16.66 -16.09 -15.31
CA TYR A 32 15.49 -15.57 -14.59
C TYR A 32 15.88 -14.69 -13.39
N ASP A 33 17.17 -14.51 -13.13
CA ASP A 33 17.65 -13.52 -12.16
C ASP A 33 17.39 -12.11 -12.68
N ILE A 34 16.84 -11.26 -11.81
CA ILE A 34 16.54 -9.87 -12.13
C ILE A 34 17.82 -9.06 -11.99
N LEU A 35 18.23 -8.37 -13.07
CA LEU A 35 19.36 -7.45 -13.03
C LEU A 35 19.11 -6.33 -12.01
N SER A 36 20.15 -5.86 -11.33
CA SER A 36 20.02 -4.79 -10.34
C SER A 36 19.39 -3.50 -10.90
N THR A 37 19.67 -3.17 -12.15
CA THR A 37 19.05 -2.04 -12.87
C THR A 37 17.55 -2.22 -13.04
N GLU A 38 17.12 -3.42 -13.41
CA GLU A 38 15.71 -3.76 -13.64
C GLU A 38 14.95 -3.91 -12.30
N LEU A 39 15.61 -4.45 -11.27
CA LEU A 39 15.09 -4.48 -9.91
C LEU A 39 14.81 -3.06 -9.40
N ASN A 40 15.74 -2.12 -9.58
CA ASN A 40 15.53 -0.73 -9.17
C ASN A 40 14.37 -0.07 -9.92
N ARG A 41 14.23 -0.32 -11.23
CA ARG A 41 13.09 0.18 -12.02
C ARG A 41 11.76 -0.40 -11.54
N LEU A 42 11.74 -1.69 -11.26
CA LEU A 42 10.57 -2.36 -10.70
C LEU A 42 10.19 -1.77 -9.35
N LEU A 43 11.15 -1.57 -8.43
CA LEU A 43 10.90 -0.95 -7.13
C LEU A 43 10.35 0.47 -7.26
N LEU A 44 10.85 1.26 -8.22
CA LEU A 44 10.30 2.59 -8.50
C LEU A 44 8.86 2.53 -9.02
N PHE A 45 8.56 1.58 -9.90
CA PHE A 45 7.18 1.36 -10.35
C PHE A 45 6.27 0.95 -9.20
N LEU A 46 6.69 -0.01 -8.38
CA LEU A 46 5.94 -0.45 -7.20
C LEU A 46 5.65 0.70 -6.23
N ASN A 47 6.62 1.59 -5.99
CA ASN A 47 6.40 2.78 -5.16
C ASN A 47 5.29 3.69 -5.72
N GLN A 48 5.13 3.79 -7.04
CA GLN A 48 4.05 4.60 -7.66
C GLN A 48 2.66 3.98 -7.44
N LEU A 49 2.60 2.66 -7.26
CA LEU A 49 1.35 1.95 -7.06
C LEU A 49 0.83 2.04 -5.62
N GLU A 50 1.69 2.38 -4.66
CA GLU A 50 1.34 2.43 -3.23
C GLU A 50 0.23 3.46 -2.92
N GLU A 51 0.12 4.51 -3.74
CA GLU A 51 -0.90 5.56 -3.59
C GLU A 51 -2.24 5.19 -4.25
N LEU A 52 -2.31 4.04 -4.93
CA LEU A 52 -3.46 3.59 -5.67
C LEU A 52 -4.19 2.49 -4.91
N ASP A 53 -5.53 2.54 -4.93
CA ASP A 53 -6.33 1.39 -4.53
C ASP A 53 -6.30 0.40 -5.69
N ILE A 54 -5.64 -0.74 -5.51
CA ILE A 54 -5.41 -1.72 -6.57
C ILE A 54 -6.51 -2.77 -6.52
N GLU A 55 -7.10 -3.08 -7.67
CA GLU A 55 -8.05 -4.17 -7.83
C GLU A 55 -7.32 -5.49 -8.07
N LYS A 56 -6.37 -5.49 -9.02
CA LYS A 56 -5.62 -6.68 -9.38
C LYS A 56 -4.26 -6.34 -10.00
N ILE A 57 -3.34 -7.28 -9.86
CA ILE A 57 -2.02 -7.33 -10.47
C ILE A 57 -1.94 -8.63 -11.27
N SER A 58 -1.52 -8.53 -12.53
CA SER A 58 -1.26 -9.68 -13.40
C SER A 58 0.17 -9.65 -13.90
N ILE A 59 0.83 -10.81 -13.86
CA ILE A 59 2.26 -10.97 -14.19
C ILE A 59 2.37 -12.00 -15.32
N TYR A 60 2.99 -11.59 -16.43
CA TYR A 60 3.14 -12.44 -17.61
C TYR A 60 4.61 -12.51 -18.04
N GLY A 61 5.21 -13.69 -17.95
CA GLY A 61 6.60 -13.90 -18.35
C GLY A 61 6.74 -14.37 -19.78
N PHE A 62 7.81 -13.94 -20.43
CA PHE A 62 8.09 -14.25 -21.84
C PHE A 62 9.58 -14.56 -22.08
N THR A 63 9.84 -15.25 -23.17
CA THR A 63 11.17 -15.60 -23.69
C THR A 63 11.31 -15.19 -25.16
N ASP A 64 12.53 -15.22 -25.68
CA ASP A 64 12.77 -15.01 -27.11
C ASP A 64 12.46 -16.28 -27.94
N ASP A 65 12.60 -16.19 -29.26
CA ASP A 65 12.18 -17.22 -30.21
C ASP A 65 12.99 -18.53 -30.16
N ARG A 66 14.09 -18.57 -29.40
CA ARG A 66 15.05 -19.68 -29.38
C ARG A 66 14.72 -20.70 -28.30
N GLY A 67 15.13 -21.95 -28.51
CA GLY A 67 14.88 -23.05 -27.57
C GLY A 67 13.56 -23.79 -27.82
N SER A 68 13.37 -24.91 -27.12
CA SER A 68 12.14 -25.70 -27.22
C SER A 68 10.99 -25.03 -26.48
N ASP A 69 9.75 -25.33 -26.88
CA ASP A 69 8.56 -24.74 -26.26
C ASP A 69 8.48 -25.09 -24.78
N ALA A 70 8.65 -26.38 -24.44
CA ALA A 70 8.66 -26.85 -23.06
C ALA A 70 9.75 -26.19 -22.20
N TYR A 71 10.90 -25.84 -22.80
CA TYR A 71 11.94 -25.10 -22.09
C TYR A 71 11.51 -23.65 -21.82
N ASN A 72 11.02 -22.98 -22.85
CA ASN A 72 10.61 -21.58 -22.78
C ASN A 72 9.40 -21.37 -21.87
N GLU A 73 8.45 -22.30 -21.83
CA GLU A 73 7.35 -22.29 -20.86
C GLU A 73 7.89 -22.26 -19.44
N ARG A 74 8.80 -23.17 -19.08
CA ARG A 74 9.42 -23.20 -17.75
C ARG A 74 10.21 -21.93 -17.44
N LEU A 75 11.08 -21.49 -18.34
CA LEU A 75 11.89 -20.29 -18.13
C LEU A 75 11.02 -19.04 -17.97
N SER A 76 9.98 -18.91 -18.79
CA SER A 76 9.04 -17.79 -18.70
C SER A 76 8.26 -17.79 -17.38
N GLN A 77 7.89 -18.96 -16.86
CA GLN A 77 7.24 -19.08 -15.54
C GLN A 77 8.19 -18.68 -14.42
N GLN A 78 9.43 -19.19 -14.43
CA GLN A 78 10.44 -18.83 -13.43
C GLN A 78 10.68 -17.31 -13.35
N ARG A 79 10.66 -16.63 -14.51
CA ARG A 79 10.74 -15.16 -14.55
C ARG A 79 9.52 -14.49 -13.92
N ALA A 80 8.32 -14.96 -14.24
CA ALA A 80 7.09 -14.44 -13.64
C ALA A 80 7.09 -14.64 -12.11
N ASP A 81 7.53 -15.81 -11.64
CA ASP A 81 7.64 -16.13 -10.21
C ASP A 81 8.69 -15.26 -9.50
N ALA A 82 9.82 -14.96 -10.15
CA ALA A 82 10.82 -14.04 -9.62
C ALA A 82 10.23 -12.63 -9.40
N ILE A 83 9.45 -12.13 -10.36
CA ILE A 83 8.74 -10.85 -10.20
C ILE A 83 7.70 -10.93 -9.08
N LYS A 84 6.92 -12.03 -9.01
CA LYS A 84 5.94 -12.26 -7.94
C LYS A 84 6.59 -12.16 -6.57
N ALA A 85 7.75 -12.80 -6.39
CA ALA A 85 8.50 -12.76 -5.14
C ALA A 85 8.90 -11.32 -4.76
N VAL A 86 9.43 -10.54 -5.70
CA VAL A 86 9.77 -9.13 -5.45
C VAL A 86 8.54 -8.30 -5.06
N ILE A 87 7.40 -8.50 -5.74
CA ILE A 87 6.15 -7.77 -5.41
C ILE A 87 5.67 -8.13 -4.00
N ALA A 88 5.65 -9.42 -3.65
CA ALA A 88 5.22 -9.89 -2.34
C ALA A 88 6.14 -9.43 -1.20
N GLU A 89 7.45 -9.31 -1.45
CA GLU A 89 8.42 -8.78 -0.47
C GLU A 89 8.26 -7.26 -0.24
N ASN A 90 7.63 -6.54 -1.17
CA ASN A 90 7.46 -5.09 -1.10
C ASN A 90 6.07 -4.66 -0.59
N GLU A 91 5.52 -5.41 0.37
CA GLU A 91 4.29 -5.10 1.12
C GLU A 91 2.99 -5.08 0.28
N PHE A 92 3.01 -5.58 -0.97
CA PHE A 92 1.78 -5.85 -1.73
C PHE A 92 1.16 -7.17 -1.28
N GLU A 93 -0.17 -7.18 -1.16
CA GLU A 93 -0.89 -8.40 -0.83
C GLU A 93 -0.79 -9.42 -1.96
N GLU A 94 -0.47 -10.66 -1.60
CA GLU A 94 -0.46 -11.76 -2.56
C GLU A 94 -1.85 -12.03 -3.15
N SER A 95 -2.93 -11.69 -2.43
CA SER A 95 -4.32 -11.78 -2.91
C SER A 95 -4.63 -10.84 -4.09
N LEU A 96 -3.89 -9.73 -4.22
CA LEU A 96 -4.02 -8.83 -5.36
C LEU A 96 -3.39 -9.41 -6.62
N ILE A 97 -2.48 -10.38 -6.49
CA ILE A 97 -1.83 -11.03 -7.63
C ILE A 97 -2.75 -12.14 -8.13
N THR A 98 -3.57 -11.80 -9.13
CA THR A 98 -4.60 -12.72 -9.63
C THR A 98 -4.07 -13.70 -10.67
N ASN A 99 -2.99 -13.34 -11.38
CA ASN A 99 -2.39 -14.18 -12.44
C ASN A 99 -0.86 -14.10 -12.40
N VAL A 100 -0.20 -15.25 -12.51
CA VAL A 100 1.26 -15.37 -12.64
C VAL A 100 1.56 -16.49 -13.63
N ASP A 101 1.68 -16.12 -14.91
CA ASP A 101 1.81 -17.10 -15.99
C ASP A 101 3.07 -16.87 -16.82
N GLY A 102 3.82 -17.94 -17.03
CA GLY A 102 4.77 -18.05 -18.13
C GLY A 102 4.06 -18.28 -19.46
N LYS A 103 4.22 -17.37 -20.41
CA LYS A 103 3.60 -17.44 -21.75
C LYS A 103 4.51 -18.05 -22.81
N GLY A 104 5.70 -18.51 -22.45
CA GLY A 104 6.65 -19.12 -23.37
C GLY A 104 7.32 -18.10 -24.30
N LYS A 105 7.55 -18.51 -25.56
CA LYS A 105 8.35 -17.73 -26.53
C LYS A 105 7.52 -16.73 -27.34
N ILE A 106 8.08 -15.55 -27.58
CA ILE A 106 7.50 -14.55 -28.49
C ILE A 106 8.21 -14.63 -29.84
N LEU A 107 7.43 -14.70 -30.92
CA LEU A 107 7.96 -14.69 -32.29
C LEU A 107 8.46 -13.30 -32.70
N LEU A 108 9.51 -13.27 -33.54
CA LEU A 108 10.21 -12.04 -33.95
C LEU A 108 9.33 -11.00 -34.66
N ARG A 109 8.21 -11.41 -35.26
CA ARG A 109 7.32 -10.57 -36.09
C ARG A 109 6.41 -9.60 -35.32
N ILE A 110 6.43 -9.64 -33.98
CA ILE A 110 5.48 -8.88 -33.15
C ILE A 110 5.96 -7.44 -32.92
N ILE A 111 7.27 -7.20 -32.92
CA ILE A 111 7.87 -5.89 -32.64
C ILE A 111 8.28 -5.22 -33.95
N LYS A 112 7.96 -3.94 -34.10
CA LYS A 112 8.40 -3.09 -35.22
C LYS A 112 9.86 -2.65 -35.04
N GLU A 113 10.77 -3.62 -35.07
CA GLU A 113 12.22 -3.42 -35.05
C GLU A 113 12.82 -4.36 -36.11
N SER A 114 13.94 -3.97 -36.69
CA SER A 114 14.67 -4.70 -37.75
C SER A 114 15.83 -5.52 -37.21
N ASP A 115 16.46 -5.07 -36.12
CA ASP A 115 17.57 -5.79 -35.49
C ASP A 115 17.06 -6.96 -34.65
N VAL A 116 17.34 -8.18 -35.10
CA VAL A 116 16.94 -9.44 -34.46
C VAL A 116 17.43 -9.52 -33.01
N GLN A 117 18.63 -9.05 -32.70
CA GLN A 117 19.16 -9.14 -31.33
C GLN A 117 18.41 -8.20 -30.39
N LYS A 118 18.02 -7.02 -30.88
CA LYS A 118 17.18 -6.09 -30.11
C LYS A 118 15.79 -6.65 -29.89
N ILE A 119 15.15 -7.21 -30.93
CA ILE A 119 13.83 -7.86 -30.80
C ILE A 119 13.88 -8.95 -29.73
N ARG A 120 14.91 -9.81 -29.75
CA ARG A 120 15.09 -10.85 -28.74
C ARG A 120 15.25 -10.28 -27.34
N GLY A 121 16.04 -9.21 -27.19
CA GLY A 121 16.17 -8.48 -25.92
C GLY A 121 14.83 -7.99 -25.39
N LEU A 122 14.03 -7.37 -26.26
CA LEU A 122 12.70 -6.85 -25.92
C LEU A 122 11.67 -7.96 -25.64
N ASN A 123 11.83 -9.15 -26.21
CA ASN A 123 10.96 -10.30 -25.98
C ASN A 123 11.27 -11.03 -24.67
N ARG A 124 12.52 -10.97 -24.19
CA ARG A 124 12.91 -11.53 -22.89
C ARG A 124 12.45 -10.59 -21.78
N LYS A 125 11.15 -10.59 -21.49
CA LYS A 125 10.56 -9.70 -20.50
C LYS A 125 9.51 -10.37 -19.63
N VAL A 126 9.19 -9.72 -18.52
CA VAL A 126 7.96 -9.93 -17.79
C VAL A 126 7.15 -8.63 -17.87
N GLU A 127 5.88 -8.76 -18.24
CA GLU A 127 4.91 -7.67 -18.21
C GLU A 127 4.10 -7.72 -16.91
N ILE A 128 4.03 -6.60 -16.23
CA ILE A 128 3.25 -6.39 -15.01
C ILE A 128 2.12 -5.44 -15.36
N ILE A 129 0.89 -5.87 -15.15
CA ILE A 129 -0.31 -5.08 -15.43
C ILE A 129 -1.08 -4.89 -14.13
N VAL A 130 -1.32 -3.63 -13.78
CA VAL A 130 -2.00 -3.24 -12.55
C VAL A 130 -3.29 -2.53 -12.92
N THR A 131 -4.40 -3.03 -12.41
CA THR A 131 -5.73 -2.43 -12.56
C THR A 131 -6.09 -1.72 -11.26
N PRO A 132 -6.23 -0.38 -11.26
CA PRO A 132 -6.75 0.34 -10.11
C PRO A 132 -8.24 0.04 -9.89
N LYS A 133 -8.68 0.02 -8.62
CA LYS A 133 -10.11 0.02 -8.27
C LYS A 133 -10.71 1.36 -8.69
N ILE A 134 -11.78 1.29 -9.48
CA ILE A 134 -12.60 2.44 -9.79
C ILE A 134 -13.35 2.79 -8.50
N LYS A 135 -13.00 3.91 -7.87
CA LYS A 135 -13.90 4.54 -6.90
C LYS A 135 -15.08 5.05 -7.72
N GLU A 136 -16.23 4.39 -7.62
CA GLU A 136 -17.48 5.04 -8.02
C GLU A 136 -17.52 6.41 -7.35
N PRO A 137 -17.92 7.50 -8.04
CA PRO A 137 -18.12 8.76 -7.36
C PRO A 137 -19.07 8.48 -6.21
N GLU A 138 -18.59 8.65 -4.99
CA GLU A 138 -19.42 8.55 -3.80
C GLU A 138 -20.53 9.59 -3.98
N VAL A 139 -21.68 9.13 -4.48
CA VAL A 139 -22.94 9.83 -4.29
C VAL A 139 -22.99 9.97 -2.78
N VAL A 140 -22.95 11.21 -2.29
CA VAL A 140 -23.06 11.56 -0.88
C VAL A 140 -24.42 11.03 -0.40
N LYS A 141 -24.47 9.74 -0.11
CA LYS A 141 -25.50 9.11 0.69
C LYS A 141 -25.07 9.42 2.10
N THR A 142 -25.86 10.24 2.77
CA THR A 142 -25.88 10.38 4.22
C THR A 142 -26.13 9.01 4.84
N GLU A 143 -25.08 8.20 4.93
CA GLU A 143 -25.05 6.99 5.75
C GLU A 143 -24.38 7.36 7.07
N ASN A 144 -25.01 6.92 8.15
CA ASN A 144 -24.63 7.17 9.54
C ASN A 144 -23.11 7.08 9.73
N LYS A 145 -22.44 8.24 9.90
CA LYS A 145 -21.00 8.31 10.17
C LYS A 145 -20.70 7.43 11.37
N LYS A 146 -19.91 6.37 11.17
CA LYS A 146 -19.22 5.68 12.26
C LYS A 146 -18.47 6.76 13.07
N PRO A 147 -18.55 6.74 14.41
CA PRO A 147 -17.94 7.81 15.21
C PRO A 147 -16.45 7.85 14.96
N SER A 148 -15.90 9.05 14.72
CA SER A 148 -14.47 9.22 14.45
C SER A 148 -13.64 8.87 15.68
N THR A 149 -12.34 8.60 15.51
CA THR A 149 -11.41 8.40 16.64
C THR A 149 -11.52 9.52 17.69
N LYS A 150 -11.72 10.76 17.25
CA LYS A 150 -11.92 11.92 18.13
C LYS A 150 -13.19 11.81 18.95
N ASP A 151 -14.28 11.39 18.33
CA ASP A 151 -15.59 11.26 19.00
C ASP A 151 -15.56 10.15 20.05
N ILE A 152 -14.90 9.03 19.75
CA ILE A 152 -14.72 7.93 20.69
C ILE A 152 -13.88 8.38 21.90
N LEU A 153 -12.75 9.07 21.66
CA LEU A 153 -11.88 9.55 22.74
C LEU A 153 -12.51 10.64 23.60
N LYS A 154 -13.43 11.44 23.05
CA LYS A 154 -14.18 12.44 23.82
C LYS A 154 -15.26 11.82 24.70
N GLY A 155 -15.82 10.69 24.28
CA GLY A 155 -16.89 9.99 24.99
C GLY A 155 -16.42 9.19 26.20
N ASP A 156 -17.25 8.23 26.59
CA ASP A 156 -16.98 7.30 27.68
C ASP A 156 -16.09 6.15 27.18
N VAL A 157 -14.82 6.21 27.53
CA VAL A 157 -13.84 5.15 27.30
C VAL A 157 -13.65 4.32 28.58
N LYS A 158 -13.36 3.03 28.41
CA LYS A 158 -13.08 2.08 29.49
C LYS A 158 -11.67 1.54 29.39
N GLU A 159 -11.16 1.04 30.51
CA GLU A 159 -9.91 0.30 30.53
C GLU A 159 -10.00 -0.93 29.63
N GLY A 160 -8.98 -1.13 28.78
CA GLY A 160 -8.93 -2.18 27.77
C GLY A 160 -9.48 -1.78 26.40
N ASP A 161 -10.14 -0.62 26.27
CA ASP A 161 -10.66 -0.17 24.98
C ASP A 161 -9.53 0.01 23.97
N LYS A 162 -9.71 -0.60 22.79
CA LYS A 162 -8.81 -0.46 21.64
C LYS A 162 -9.44 0.45 20.60
N ILE A 163 -8.87 1.63 20.45
CA ILE A 163 -9.41 2.68 19.59
C ILE A 163 -8.51 2.80 18.36
N LEU A 164 -9.07 2.47 17.19
CA LEU A 164 -8.39 2.63 15.91
C LEU A 164 -8.20 4.13 15.60
N ILE A 165 -7.00 4.52 15.21
CA ILE A 165 -6.77 5.84 14.60
C ILE A 165 -7.15 5.77 13.13
N GLU A 166 -8.34 6.26 12.79
CA GLU A 166 -8.84 6.28 11.42
C GLU A 166 -8.07 7.27 10.56
N ASN A 167 -7.85 6.95 9.28
CA ASN A 167 -7.15 7.81 8.30
C ASN A 167 -5.70 8.19 8.67
N LEU A 168 -5.05 7.40 9.53
CA LEU A 168 -3.62 7.54 9.82
C LEU A 168 -2.79 6.71 8.84
N LEU A 169 -2.23 7.39 7.84
CA LEU A 169 -1.47 6.81 6.76
C LEU A 169 0.03 7.10 6.96
N PHE A 170 0.83 6.05 6.83
CA PHE A 170 2.28 6.12 6.80
C PHE A 170 2.76 5.99 5.37
N LYS A 171 3.92 6.57 5.06
CA LYS A 171 4.61 6.18 3.83
C LYS A 171 5.06 4.72 3.92
N THR A 172 4.90 3.97 2.85
CA THR A 172 5.12 2.52 2.79
C THR A 172 6.54 2.13 3.14
N GLY A 173 6.70 1.08 3.95
CA GLY A 173 7.99 0.68 4.52
C GLY A 173 8.67 1.74 5.41
N TYR A 174 8.04 2.88 5.69
CA TYR A 174 8.61 3.94 6.53
C TYR A 174 7.76 4.22 7.78
N SER A 175 8.40 4.79 8.79
CA SER A 175 7.76 5.17 10.06
C SER A 175 7.11 6.56 10.07
N TYR A 176 7.26 7.36 9.01
CA TYR A 176 6.74 8.73 8.97
C TYR A 176 5.39 8.83 8.26
N LEU A 177 4.57 9.76 8.73
CA LEU A 177 3.21 10.00 8.25
C LEU A 177 3.18 10.78 6.94
N LEU A 178 2.13 10.52 6.16
CA LEU A 178 1.73 11.40 5.07
C LEU A 178 1.21 12.75 5.63
N PRO A 179 1.36 13.86 4.89
CA PRO A 179 0.92 15.18 5.34
C PRO A 179 -0.54 15.23 5.78
N GLU A 180 -1.43 14.53 5.08
CA GLU A 180 -2.88 14.49 5.32
C GLU A 180 -3.20 13.88 6.70
N SER A 181 -2.40 12.91 7.13
CA SER A 181 -2.56 12.21 8.41
C SER A 181 -2.09 13.01 9.62
N LYS A 182 -1.34 14.11 9.41
CA LYS A 182 -0.94 15.00 10.52
C LYS A 182 -2.14 15.68 11.15
N LYS A 183 -3.14 16.05 10.34
CA LYS A 183 -4.39 16.69 10.82
C LYS A 183 -5.15 15.77 11.79
N VAL A 184 -5.22 14.48 11.46
CA VAL A 184 -5.84 13.46 12.33
C VAL A 184 -5.14 13.41 13.70
N LEU A 185 -3.80 13.39 13.72
CA LEU A 185 -3.07 13.40 14.98
C LEU A 185 -3.17 14.70 15.76
N ASP A 186 -3.32 15.83 15.08
CA ASP A 186 -3.56 17.12 15.75
C ASP A 186 -4.89 17.07 16.50
N GLU A 187 -5.95 16.61 15.85
CA GLU A 187 -7.28 16.47 16.45
C GLU A 187 -7.30 15.49 17.64
N ILE A 188 -6.53 14.40 17.58
CA ILE A 188 -6.38 13.44 18.67
C ILE A 188 -5.54 14.02 19.80
N ALA A 189 -4.47 14.75 19.50
CA ALA A 189 -3.63 15.38 20.50
C ALA A 189 -4.42 16.40 21.33
N GLU A 190 -5.28 17.20 20.70
CA GLU A 190 -6.18 18.13 21.40
C GLU A 190 -6.98 17.42 22.50
N VAL A 191 -7.66 16.32 22.14
CA VAL A 191 -8.48 15.56 23.11
C VAL A 191 -7.62 14.96 24.22
N LEU A 192 -6.46 14.39 23.88
CA LEU A 192 -5.58 13.74 24.86
C LEU A 192 -4.85 14.72 25.77
N VAL A 193 -4.70 15.98 25.36
CA VAL A 193 -4.21 17.08 26.22
C VAL A 193 -5.28 17.47 27.25
N GLU A 194 -6.54 17.51 26.86
CA GLU A 194 -7.68 17.79 27.74
C GLU A 194 -7.95 16.64 28.73
N ARG A 195 -7.98 15.40 28.22
CA ARG A 195 -8.27 14.17 28.99
C ARG A 195 -7.01 13.68 29.72
N LYS A 196 -6.65 14.34 30.82
CA LYS A 196 -5.44 14.07 31.62
C LYS A 196 -5.50 12.76 32.43
N GLU A 197 -6.69 12.23 32.67
CA GLU A 197 -6.93 10.98 33.39
C GLU A 197 -6.50 9.73 32.61
N LEU A 198 -6.42 9.82 31.28
CA LEU A 198 -6.20 8.67 30.42
C LEU A 198 -4.73 8.27 30.40
N TYR A 199 -4.45 7.00 30.72
CA TYR A 199 -3.17 6.35 30.49
C TYR A 199 -3.35 5.30 29.40
N PHE A 200 -2.49 5.32 28.38
CA PHE A 200 -2.72 4.50 27.19
C PHE A 200 -1.42 4.03 26.53
N THR A 201 -1.54 2.97 25.75
CA THR A 201 -0.48 2.41 24.91
C THR A 201 -0.82 2.64 23.44
N ILE A 202 0.15 3.10 22.68
CA ILE A 202 0.06 3.23 21.22
C ILE A 202 0.60 1.95 20.61
N GLU A 203 -0.28 1.17 19.98
CA GLU A 203 0.07 -0.10 19.34
C GLU A 203 0.20 0.10 17.83
N GLY A 204 1.39 -0.17 17.27
CA GLY A 204 1.64 -0.12 15.84
C GLY A 204 1.51 -1.49 15.21
N HIS A 205 0.82 -1.59 14.07
CA HIS A 205 0.61 -2.82 13.31
C HIS A 205 1.20 -2.66 11.90
N VAL A 206 1.67 -3.78 11.35
CA VAL A 206 2.18 -3.85 9.97
C VAL A 206 1.54 -5.04 9.28
N CYS A 207 1.34 -4.93 7.96
CA CYS A 207 0.95 -6.09 7.18
C CYS A 207 2.15 -6.96 6.82
N CYS A 208 1.84 -8.24 6.56
CA CYS A 208 2.51 -9.04 5.53
C CYS A 208 3.94 -9.47 5.86
N THR A 209 4.32 -9.50 7.14
CA THR A 209 5.56 -10.16 7.54
C THR A 209 5.39 -11.69 7.53
N GLN A 210 6.45 -12.42 7.16
CA GLN A 210 6.52 -13.87 7.30
C GLN A 210 7.03 -14.26 8.69
N GLY A 211 6.25 -15.09 9.39
CA GLY A 211 6.59 -15.59 10.73
C GLY A 211 6.48 -14.54 11.84
N THR A 212 7.41 -14.57 12.80
CA THR A 212 7.35 -13.73 14.01
C THR A 212 8.11 -12.42 13.90
N ARG A 213 8.79 -12.16 12.77
CA ARG A 213 9.62 -10.96 12.57
C ARG A 213 8.74 -9.75 12.23
N ASP A 214 9.19 -8.58 12.67
CA ASP A 214 8.56 -7.30 12.31
C ASP A 214 9.00 -6.89 10.91
N ALA A 215 8.27 -5.94 10.30
CA ALA A 215 8.60 -5.42 8.98
C ALA A 215 9.85 -4.53 9.05
N LEU A 216 10.55 -4.44 7.92
CA LEU A 216 11.75 -3.64 7.77
C LEU A 216 11.40 -2.16 7.70
N ASP A 217 11.95 -1.35 8.61
CA ASP A 217 11.90 0.10 8.48
C ASP A 217 12.96 0.53 7.45
N ARG A 218 12.51 0.91 6.26
CA ARG A 218 13.35 1.34 5.14
C ARG A 218 14.24 2.53 5.49
N LYS A 219 13.91 3.33 6.50
CA LYS A 219 14.77 4.43 6.98
C LYS A 219 16.02 3.91 7.70
N THR A 220 15.84 2.92 8.56
CA THR A 220 16.89 2.46 9.49
C THR A 220 17.46 1.11 9.12
N ASN A 221 16.86 0.43 8.14
CA ASN A 221 17.14 -0.93 7.71
C ASN A 221 17.06 -1.95 8.86
N LYS A 222 16.19 -1.70 9.85
CA LYS A 222 15.97 -2.58 11.01
C LYS A 222 14.57 -3.20 10.94
N PRO A 223 14.40 -4.49 11.32
CA PRO A 223 13.10 -5.14 11.37
C PRO A 223 12.33 -4.71 12.62
N ASN A 224 11.89 -3.46 12.65
CA ASN A 224 11.17 -2.84 13.77
C ASN A 224 10.11 -1.80 13.32
N LEU A 225 9.59 -1.91 12.09
CA LEU A 225 8.69 -0.91 11.50
C LEU A 225 7.42 -0.67 12.34
N SER A 226 6.81 -1.72 12.89
CA SER A 226 5.61 -1.57 13.73
C SER A 226 5.91 -0.76 15.00
N VAL A 227 7.07 -1.01 15.62
CA VAL A 227 7.57 -0.24 16.78
C VAL A 227 7.88 1.20 16.37
N ALA A 228 8.54 1.40 15.23
CA ALA A 228 8.95 2.70 14.75
C ALA A 228 7.74 3.60 14.44
N ARG A 229 6.67 3.04 13.85
CA ARG A 229 5.40 3.73 13.60
C ARG A 229 4.70 4.12 14.90
N ALA A 230 4.59 3.20 15.85
CA ALA A 230 4.03 3.50 17.17
C ALA A 230 4.81 4.60 17.90
N LYS A 231 6.15 4.53 17.84
CA LYS A 231 7.03 5.56 18.39
C LYS A 231 6.86 6.91 17.70
N TYR A 232 6.68 6.92 16.38
CA TYR A 232 6.46 8.16 15.64
C TYR A 232 5.21 8.90 16.16
N VAL A 233 4.10 8.18 16.35
CA VAL A 233 2.86 8.73 16.91
C VAL A 233 3.07 9.20 18.34
N TYR A 234 3.76 8.41 19.18
CA TYR A 234 4.15 8.81 20.54
C TYR A 234 4.91 10.14 20.55
N ASP A 235 5.98 10.24 19.76
CA ASP A 235 6.81 11.44 19.68
C ASP A 235 6.00 12.63 19.16
N TYR A 236 5.06 12.39 18.25
CA TYR A 236 4.16 13.41 17.72
C TYR A 236 3.22 13.96 18.81
N LEU A 237 2.52 13.09 19.52
CA LEU A 237 1.60 13.46 20.60
C LEU A 237 2.34 14.15 21.75
N ALA A 238 3.54 13.68 22.09
CA ALA A 238 4.39 14.32 23.10
C ALA A 238 4.78 15.75 22.70
N ARG A 239 5.18 15.96 21.44
CA ARG A 239 5.47 17.32 20.92
C ARG A 239 4.23 18.23 20.91
N LYS A 240 3.04 17.67 20.79
CA LYS A 240 1.76 18.39 20.84
C LYS A 240 1.27 18.66 22.27
N GLY A 241 1.99 18.21 23.29
CA GLY A 241 1.72 18.53 24.69
C GLY A 241 1.11 17.39 25.51
N VAL A 242 0.90 16.21 24.94
CA VAL A 242 0.43 15.05 25.71
C VAL A 242 1.54 14.57 26.64
N ASN A 243 1.24 14.42 27.94
CA ASN A 243 2.25 14.08 28.94
C ASN A 243 2.88 12.69 28.65
N PRO A 244 4.19 12.60 28.40
CA PRO A 244 4.89 11.35 28.10
C PRO A 244 4.72 10.25 29.16
N ARG A 245 4.51 10.62 30.44
CA ARG A 245 4.30 9.66 31.54
C ARG A 245 2.99 8.89 31.45
N ARG A 246 2.02 9.40 30.69
CA ARG A 246 0.71 8.76 30.45
C ARG A 246 0.69 7.87 29.22
N MET A 247 1.76 7.89 28.44
CA MET A 247 1.84 7.22 27.15
C MET A 247 2.88 6.11 27.19
N ARG A 248 2.58 5.01 26.50
CA ARG A 248 3.54 3.97 26.12
C ARG A 248 3.38 3.70 24.64
N TYR A 249 4.37 3.06 24.02
CA TYR A 249 4.24 2.59 22.64
C TYR A 249 4.83 1.19 22.49
N MET A 250 4.28 0.40 21.58
CA MET A 250 4.79 -0.92 21.25
C MET A 250 4.44 -1.33 19.82
N GLY A 251 5.27 -2.19 19.24
CA GLY A 251 5.03 -2.78 17.93
C GLY A 251 4.40 -4.15 18.05
N MET A 252 3.25 -4.33 17.41
CA MET A 252 2.44 -5.55 17.42
C MET A 252 2.72 -6.45 16.23
N ARG A 253 3.60 -6.03 15.31
CA ARG A 253 3.96 -6.78 14.10
C ARG A 253 2.68 -7.17 13.34
N ARG A 254 2.65 -8.36 12.75
CA ARG A 254 1.46 -8.98 12.12
C ARG A 254 0.66 -9.89 13.08
N LYS A 255 0.77 -9.73 14.41
CA LYS A 255 0.16 -10.68 15.36
C LYS A 255 -1.37 -10.60 15.45
N PHE A 256 -1.97 -9.50 15.00
CA PHE A 256 -3.41 -9.23 15.15
C PHE A 256 -4.02 -8.71 13.85
N PRO A 257 -4.14 -9.56 12.81
CA PRO A 257 -4.79 -9.17 11.57
C PRO A 257 -6.28 -8.94 11.80
N LEU A 258 -6.87 -7.89 11.23
CA LEU A 258 -8.31 -7.61 11.34
C LEU A 258 -9.16 -8.48 10.40
N GLY A 259 -8.54 -9.15 9.44
CA GLY A 259 -9.24 -9.75 8.29
C GLY A 259 -9.64 -8.68 7.28
N GLY A 260 -9.67 -9.05 6.00
CA GLY A 260 -9.86 -8.10 4.89
C GLY A 260 -8.53 -7.64 4.28
N GLU A 261 -8.54 -6.44 3.67
CA GLU A 261 -7.38 -5.89 2.97
C GLU A 261 -6.23 -5.52 3.94
N ALA A 262 -4.99 -5.80 3.56
CA ALA A 262 -3.76 -5.47 4.28
C ALA A 262 -3.62 -4.02 4.68
N LYS A 263 -4.25 -3.11 3.91
CA LYS A 263 -4.23 -1.68 4.24
C LYS A 263 -4.82 -1.42 5.63
N TYR A 264 -5.77 -2.23 6.08
CA TYR A 264 -6.32 -2.16 7.43
C TYR A 264 -5.38 -2.71 8.51
N ASP A 265 -4.41 -3.56 8.14
CA ASP A 265 -3.38 -4.07 9.05
C ASP A 265 -2.16 -3.15 9.17
N ARG A 266 -2.04 -2.13 8.31
CA ARG A 266 -1.07 -1.03 8.44
C ARG A 266 -1.66 0.11 9.27
N ARG A 267 -1.93 -0.17 10.55
CA ARG A 267 -2.67 0.75 11.43
C ARG A 267 -1.95 1.06 12.73
N VAL A 268 -2.46 2.06 13.44
CA VAL A 268 -2.10 2.36 14.82
C VAL A 268 -3.37 2.41 15.67
N GLU A 269 -3.31 1.77 16.83
CA GLU A 269 -4.38 1.76 17.83
C GLU A 269 -3.92 2.47 19.10
N ILE A 270 -4.86 3.11 19.78
CA ILE A 270 -4.71 3.62 21.14
C ILE A 270 -5.44 2.65 22.07
N VAL A 271 -4.71 1.99 22.95
CA VAL A 271 -5.25 1.07 23.95
C VAL A 271 -5.28 1.77 25.30
N ILE A 272 -6.46 1.93 25.88
CA ILE A 272 -6.60 2.53 27.20
C ILE A 272 -6.11 1.52 28.25
N ASN A 273 -5.03 1.86 28.95
CA ASN A 273 -4.43 1.00 29.96
C ASN A 273 -5.09 1.15 31.33
N ARG A 274 -5.51 2.38 31.68
CA ARG A 274 -6.21 2.72 32.93
C ARG A 274 -6.70 4.17 32.89
N ILE A 275 -7.65 4.48 33.76
CA ILE A 275 -8.23 5.82 33.92
C ILE A 275 -8.00 6.24 35.37
N VAL A 276 -7.26 7.33 35.58
CA VAL A 276 -6.89 7.82 36.92
C VAL A 276 -7.55 9.17 37.14
N PRO A 277 -8.44 9.33 38.14
CA PRO A 277 -9.07 10.62 38.45
C PRO A 277 -8.03 11.74 38.55
N VAL A 278 -8.35 12.89 37.97
CA VAL A 278 -7.52 14.09 38.07
C VAL A 278 -8.04 14.88 39.26
N ASP A 279 -7.19 15.07 40.27
CA ASP A 279 -7.47 15.93 41.43
C ASP A 279 -7.51 17.42 41.04
#